data_AF-A0AAD9BE97-F1
#
_entry.id   AF-A0AAD9BE97-F1
#
_cell.length_a   1.000
_cell.length_b   1.000
_cell.length_c   1.000
_cell.angle_alpha   90.00
_cell.angle_beta   90.00
_cell.angle_gamma   90.00
#
_symmetry.space_group_name_H-M   'P 1'
#
loop_
_entity.id
_entity.type
_entity.pdbx_description
1 polymer ?
#
loop_
_entity_poly.entity_id
_entity_poly.type
_entity_poly.pdbx_seq_one_letter_code
_entity_poly.pdbx_strand_id
1 'polypeptide(L)'
;MKHIAYLESKTNDLENRGRRKNLQLFGLREGAEGGQPLLEFIQDKLPHWLQLDAGRIFTLERAHRTLAVQSLTRIEPFSSDS
;
A
#
# COMPACT_ATOMS: atom_id res chain seq x y z
N MET A 1 21.40 9.56 -25.84
CA MET A 1 21.06 9.29 -24.43
C MET A 1 20.10 10.28 -23.78
N LYS A 2 19.90 11.51 -24.27
CA LYS A 2 18.97 12.49 -23.64
C LYS A 2 17.48 12.12 -23.77
N HIS A 3 17.09 11.46 -24.86
CA HIS A 3 15.69 11.05 -25.10
C HIS A 3 15.21 9.93 -24.17
N ILE A 4 16.05 8.95 -23.88
CA ILE A 4 15.69 7.83 -22.98
C ILE A 4 15.46 8.37 -21.57
N ALA A 5 16.39 9.15 -21.03
CA ALA A 5 16.25 9.78 -19.71
C ALA A 5 15.02 10.70 -19.63
N TYR A 6 14.70 11.44 -20.70
CA TYR A 6 13.50 12.27 -20.76
C TYR A 6 12.21 11.42 -20.71
N LEU A 7 12.16 10.33 -21.46
CA LEU A 7 11.01 9.43 -21.47
C LEU A 7 10.86 8.70 -20.13
N GLU A 8 11.94 8.23 -19.51
CA GLU A 8 11.94 7.63 -18.18
C GLU A 8 11.39 8.60 -17.12
N SER A 9 11.88 9.84 -17.14
CA SER A 9 11.37 10.88 -16.22
C SER A 9 9.89 11.14 -16.43
N LYS A 10 9.41 11.17 -17.68
CA LYS A 10 8.01 11.40 -18.00
C LYS A 10 7.12 10.23 -17.57
N THR A 11 7.56 9.00 -17.79
CA THR A 11 6.86 7.79 -17.34
C THR A 11 6.78 7.74 -15.82
N ASN A 12 7.90 7.99 -15.12
CA ASN A 12 7.94 8.02 -13.67
C ASN A 12 6.99 9.11 -13.10
N ASP A 13 6.97 10.30 -13.68
CA ASP A 13 6.02 11.36 -13.27
C ASP A 13 4.56 10.96 -13.50
N LEU A 14 4.24 10.32 -14.63
CA LEU A 14 2.87 9.82 -14.90
C LEU A 14 2.44 8.73 -13.92
N GLU A 15 3.32 7.78 -13.61
CA GLU A 15 3.04 6.72 -12.63
C GLU A 15 2.86 7.30 -11.22
N ASN A 16 3.73 8.23 -10.81
CA ASN A 16 3.65 8.89 -9.52
C ASN A 16 2.38 9.76 -9.41
N ARG A 17 1.98 10.45 -10.47
CA ARG A 17 0.74 11.22 -10.51
C ARG A 17 -0.49 10.32 -10.41
N GLY A 18 -0.50 9.20 -11.11
CA GLY A 18 -1.58 8.21 -11.03
C GLY A 18 -1.72 7.61 -9.63
N ARG A 19 -0.62 7.48 -8.88
CA ARG A 19 -0.60 6.92 -7.51
C ARG A 19 -0.63 7.96 -6.40
N ARG A 20 -0.63 9.26 -6.72
CA ARG A 20 -0.50 10.35 -5.72
C ARG A 20 -1.63 10.37 -4.69
N LYS A 21 -2.80 9.82 -5.03
CA LYS A 21 -3.96 9.71 -4.13
C LYS A 21 -4.08 8.34 -3.46
N ASN A 22 -3.14 7.43 -3.70
CA ASN A 22 -3.17 6.09 -3.12
C ASN A 22 -2.41 6.09 -1.80
N LEU A 23 -3.02 5.55 -0.75
CA LEU A 23 -2.39 5.30 0.53
C LEU A 23 -2.07 3.82 0.67
N GLN A 24 -0.88 3.49 1.19
CA GLN A 24 -0.53 2.14 1.61
C GLN A 24 -0.49 2.07 3.13
N LEU A 25 -1.20 1.09 3.68
CA LEU A 25 -1.28 0.84 5.12
C LEU A 25 -0.53 -0.46 5.44
N PHE A 26 0.35 -0.40 6.43
CA PHE A 26 1.16 -1.55 6.88
C PHE A 26 0.79 -1.94 8.30
N GLY A 27 1.01 -3.21 8.68
CA GLY A 27 0.75 -3.71 10.02
C GLY A 27 -0.71 -4.09 10.31
N LEU A 28 -1.58 -4.08 9.30
CA LEU A 28 -2.94 -4.58 9.42
C LEU A 28 -2.93 -6.11 9.32
N ARG A 29 -3.52 -6.78 10.32
CA ARG A 29 -3.70 -8.23 10.30
C ARG A 29 -4.57 -8.66 9.12
N GLU A 30 -4.26 -9.82 8.56
CA GLU A 30 -5.14 -10.47 7.58
C GLU A 30 -6.47 -10.87 8.23
N GLY A 31 -7.58 -10.56 7.57
CA GLY A 31 -8.92 -10.83 8.08
C GLY A 31 -9.40 -9.93 9.22
N ALA A 32 -8.72 -8.81 9.51
CA ALA A 32 -9.15 -7.84 10.52
C ALA A 32 -10.53 -7.22 10.24
N GLU A 33 -10.93 -7.19 8.97
CA GLU A 33 -12.25 -6.80 8.46
C GLU A 33 -13.36 -7.81 8.80
N GLY A 34 -13.01 -9.04 9.17
CA GLY A 34 -13.98 -10.11 9.45
C GLY A 34 -14.90 -10.37 8.26
N GLY A 35 -16.20 -10.15 8.45
CA GLY A 35 -17.22 -10.28 7.40
C GLY A 35 -17.52 -8.99 6.64
N GLN A 36 -16.89 -7.87 7.01
CA GLN A 36 -17.16 -6.57 6.39
C GLN A 36 -16.31 -6.40 5.11
N PRO A 37 -16.84 -5.76 4.06
CA PRO A 37 -16.04 -5.40 2.90
C PRO A 37 -14.85 -4.52 3.29
N LEU A 38 -13.67 -4.79 2.71
CA LEU A 38 -12.43 -4.07 3.04
C LEU A 38 -12.56 -2.54 2.87
N LEU A 39 -13.32 -2.09 1.87
CA LEU A 39 -13.56 -0.66 1.63
C LEU A 39 -14.27 0.01 2.81
N GLU A 40 -15.34 -0.61 3.30
CA GLU A 40 -16.12 -0.10 4.44
C GLU A 40 -15.29 -0.12 5.73
N PHE A 41 -14.54 -1.20 5.96
CA PHE A 41 -13.63 -1.30 7.10
C PHE A 41 -12.60 -0.17 7.13
N ILE A 42 -11.95 0.12 6.01
CA ILE A 42 -10.98 1.22 5.94
C ILE A 42 -11.68 2.58 6.09
N GLN A 43 -12.86 2.76 5.50
CA GLN A 43 -13.59 4.03 5.60
C GLN A 43 -14.02 4.34 7.04
N ASP A 44 -14.39 3.32 7.82
CA ASP A 44 -14.69 3.45 9.25
C ASP A 44 -13.43 3.70 10.09
N LYS A 45 -12.34 2.94 9.87
CA LYS A 45 -11.16 3.00 10.74
C LYS A 45 -10.19 4.13 10.42
N LEU A 46 -10.09 4.56 9.16
CA LEU A 46 -9.11 5.54 8.73
C LEU A 46 -9.23 6.89 9.47
N PRO A 47 -10.43 7.48 9.68
CA PRO A 47 -10.56 8.70 10.49
C PRO A 47 -10.04 8.53 11.92
N HIS A 48 -10.31 7.38 12.54
CA HIS A 48 -9.88 7.07 13.90
C HIS A 48 -8.36 6.94 14.00
N TRP A 49 -7.71 6.24 13.06
CA TRP A 49 -6.25 6.10 13.02
C TRP A 49 -5.54 7.44 12.79
N LEU A 50 -6.16 8.34 12.02
CA LEU A 50 -5.64 9.68 11.76
C LEU A 50 -6.05 10.71 12.80
N GLN A 51 -6.82 10.33 13.82
CA GLN A 51 -7.33 11.21 14.89
C GLN A 51 -8.06 12.44 14.33
N LEU A 52 -8.88 12.22 13.30
CA LEU A 52 -9.64 13.28 12.65
C LEU A 52 -10.98 13.49 13.33
N ASP A 53 -11.48 14.72 13.26
CA ASP A 53 -12.81 15.06 13.77
C ASP A 53 -13.89 14.16 13.14
N ALA A 54 -14.87 13.76 13.94
CA ALA A 54 -15.92 12.81 13.55
C ALA A 54 -16.76 13.22 12.32
N GLY A 55 -16.63 14.46 11.85
CA GLY A 55 -17.30 14.96 10.64
C GLY A 55 -16.48 14.79 9.34
N ARG A 56 -15.24 14.32 9.41
CA ARG A 56 -14.37 14.20 8.22
C ARG A 56 -14.58 12.86 7.52
N ILE A 57 -15.38 12.89 6.45
CA ILE A 57 -15.66 11.72 5.63
C ILE A 57 -14.63 11.63 4.51
N PHE A 58 -13.95 10.50 4.40
CA PHE A 58 -13.13 10.17 3.24
C PHE A 58 -13.99 9.52 2.16
N THR A 59 -13.82 9.93 0.91
CA THR A 59 -14.35 9.21 -0.25
C THR A 59 -13.27 8.29 -0.79
N LEU A 60 -13.41 6.98 -0.56
CA LEU A 60 -12.50 5.97 -1.07
C LEU A 60 -13.12 5.33 -2.31
N GLU A 61 -12.39 5.32 -3.42
CA GLU A 61 -12.86 4.67 -4.66
C GLU A 61 -12.66 3.16 -4.60
N ARG A 62 -11.53 2.70 -4.04
CA ARG A 62 -11.11 1.31 -3.99
C ARG A 62 -10.28 1.04 -2.75
N ALA A 63 -10.42 -0.14 -2.18
CA ALA A 63 -9.52 -0.70 -1.18
C ALA A 63 -9.19 -2.14 -1.58
N HIS A 64 -7.90 -2.48 -1.58
CA HIS A 64 -7.44 -3.83 -1.90
C HIS A 64 -6.18 -4.15 -1.10
N ARG A 65 -5.97 -5.42 -0.82
CA ARG A 65 -4.71 -5.91 -0.26
C ARG A 65 -3.68 -5.92 -1.39
N THR A 66 -2.51 -5.32 -1.15
CA THR A 66 -1.39 -5.50 -2.05
C THR A 66 -0.95 -6.96 -1.95
N LEU A 67 -0.76 -7.63 -3.09
CA LEU A 67 -0.14 -8.94 -3.10
C LEU A 67 1.26 -8.79 -2.52
N ALA A 68 1.50 -9.35 -1.34
CA ALA A 68 2.86 -9.53 -0.90
C ALA A 68 3.53 -10.43 -1.93
N VAL A 69 4.65 -9.98 -2.51
CA VAL A 69 5.60 -10.95 -3.05
C VAL A 69 5.89 -11.88 -1.88
N GLN A 70 5.53 -13.16 -2.00
CA GLN A 70 6.14 -14.17 -1.16
C GLN A 70 7.63 -14.03 -1.42
N SER A 71 8.31 -13.22 -0.61
CA SER A 71 9.75 -13.32 -0.49
C SER A 71 9.95 -14.78 -0.18
N LEU A 72 10.55 -15.51 -1.12
CA LEU A 72 11.05 -16.84 -0.87
C LEU A 72 11.88 -16.68 0.39
N THR A 73 11.34 -17.16 1.51
CA THR A 73 12.02 -17.27 2.78
C THR A 73 13.09 -18.33 2.60
N ARG A 74 14.13 -18.01 1.82
CA ARG A 74 15.38 -18.73 1.81
C ARG A 74 16.24 -18.08 2.88
N ILE A 75 15.92 -18.43 4.12
CA ILE A 75 16.92 -18.40 5.18
C ILE A 75 17.89 -19.51 4.78
N GLU A 76 18.97 -19.18 4.05
CA GLU A 76 20.14 -20.05 4.07
C GLU A 76 20.71 -19.93 5.49
N PRO A 77 20.77 -21.01 6.29
CA PRO A 77 21.50 -20.97 7.54
C PRO A 77 22.95 -20.66 7.21
N PHE A 78 23.51 -19.63 7.85
CA PHE A 78 24.93 -19.35 7.84
C PHE A 78 25.65 -20.60 8.36
N SER A 79 26.20 -21.39 7.44
CA SER A 79 27.15 -22.45 7.78
C SER A 79 28.44 -21.78 8.22
N SER A 80 28.65 -21.71 9.53
CA SER A 80 30.00 -21.57 10.08
C SER A 80 30.70 -22.90 9.82
N ASP A 81 31.43 -23.00 8.72
CA ASP A 81 32.48 -24.02 8.61
C ASP A 81 33.84 -23.32 8.69
N SER A 82 34.45 -23.55 9.86
CA SER A 82 35.87 -23.74 10.20
C SER A 82 36.94 -22.95 9.47
#